data_AF-A0A2H3BMY6-F1
#
_entry.id   AF-A0A2H3BMY6-F1
#
_cell.length_a   1.000
_cell.length_b   1.000
_cell.length_c   1.000
_cell.angle_alpha   90.00
_cell.angle_beta   90.00
_cell.angle_gamma   90.00
#
_symmetry.space_group_name_H-M   'P 1'
#
loop_
_entity.id
_entity.type
_entity.pdbx_description
1 polymer ?
#
loop_
_entity_poly.entity_id
_entity_poly.type
_entity_poly.pdbx_seq_one_letter_code
_entity_poly.pdbx_strand_id
1 'polypeptide(L)'
;MINEEFLKKEIKRDEKIEEELAVTFGMTGDIDDTKVVDAAMQLAAQTEEDLQRIRAKIQTLHKLRRNRTELAGLNKPPHRVDGRRFWVVLIGIDKYAGDDVLNLKGCVRDALEMRTLLHETLQIPFDRMCLLLSPLDGDDSTAGLKPNTYRSPTREHIINALTDLISNHDIMKNDGIIVYYAGHGTAYTVTDDTQYTVNGVEVSAPNLGFVEALCPLDRRGDDPVIPDISGRELNIILEKISLEKGPDITVILDSCYSGTVTMPVTGSVAVRYALPLKAGRSSSTPLSVMMVAADTSFQLYAADKKPEEQSVWTAKWSANKASHVLLTACKTYQSASELGAKFGNRGLFTDALVRALKSSEVQAGCFFVGLLRAIPSWKDRTPVVVGDRKHFPLWF
;
A
#
# COMPACT_ATOMS: atom_id res chain seq x y z
N MET A 1 20.72 -8.19 16.82
CA MET A 1 20.21 -9.48 17.32
C MET A 1 19.31 -9.23 18.52
N ILE A 2 18.02 -9.57 18.42
CA ILE A 2 17.13 -9.61 19.59
C ILE A 2 17.44 -10.90 20.35
N ASN A 3 17.69 -10.81 21.66
CA ASN A 3 18.00 -11.97 22.49
C ASN A 3 16.71 -12.79 22.72
N GLU A 4 16.68 -14.06 22.29
CA GLU A 4 15.54 -14.98 22.47
C GLU A 4 15.08 -15.06 23.93
N GLU A 5 16.03 -15.05 24.87
CA GLU A 5 15.75 -15.11 26.31
C GLU A 5 15.07 -13.82 26.81
N PHE A 6 15.42 -12.68 26.22
CA PHE A 6 14.76 -11.40 26.52
C PHE A 6 13.32 -11.41 26.00
N LEU A 7 13.10 -11.89 24.77
CA LEU A 7 11.79 -11.94 24.14
C LEU A 7 10.83 -12.89 24.90
N LYS A 8 11.33 -14.06 25.33
CA LYS A 8 10.58 -15.00 26.19
C LYS A 8 10.16 -14.36 27.52
N LYS A 9 11.02 -13.55 28.13
CA LYS A 9 10.71 -12.83 29.39
C LYS A 9 9.63 -11.76 29.17
N GLU A 10 9.67 -11.04 28.04
CA GLU A 10 8.63 -10.05 27.71
C GLU A 10 7.28 -10.70 27.42
N ILE A 11 7.24 -11.79 26.64
CA ILE A 11 6.00 -12.54 26.36
C ILE A 11 5.33 -12.96 27.66
N LYS A 12 6.08 -13.63 28.55
CA LYS A 12 5.54 -14.10 29.83
C LYS A 12 5.02 -12.97 30.72
N ARG A 13 5.59 -11.76 30.61
CA ARG A 13 5.12 -10.59 31.34
C ARG A 13 3.79 -10.08 30.78
N ASP A 14 3.70 -9.97 29.46
CA ASP A 14 2.55 -9.39 28.78
C ASP A 14 1.35 -10.36 28.74
N GLU A 15 1.60 -11.68 28.80
CA GLU A 15 0.57 -12.75 28.95
C GLU A 15 -0.31 -12.57 30.19
N LYS A 16 0.26 -12.07 31.29
CA LYS A 16 -0.52 -11.79 32.50
C LYS A 16 -1.62 -10.75 32.26
N ILE A 17 -1.38 -9.79 31.37
CA ILE A 17 -2.34 -8.74 31.04
C ILE A 17 -3.45 -9.30 30.13
N GLU A 18 -3.11 -10.24 29.24
CA GLU A 18 -4.06 -11.01 28.43
C GLU A 18 -4.98 -11.86 29.32
N GLU A 19 -4.42 -12.57 30.31
CA GLU A 19 -5.17 -13.33 31.31
C GLU A 19 -6.10 -12.45 32.15
N GLU A 20 -5.61 -11.31 32.67
CA GLU A 20 -6.44 -10.35 33.42
C GLU A 20 -7.64 -9.86 32.61
N LEU A 21 -7.43 -9.55 31.33
CA LEU A 21 -8.49 -9.09 30.44
C LEU A 21 -9.47 -10.20 30.11
N ALA A 22 -8.98 -11.40 29.82
CA ALA A 22 -9.82 -12.57 29.57
C ALA A 22 -10.78 -12.83 30.75
N VAL A 23 -10.27 -12.78 31.99
CA VAL A 23 -11.09 -12.88 33.20
C VAL A 23 -12.12 -11.75 33.28
N THR A 24 -11.71 -10.51 33.00
CA THR A 24 -12.61 -9.34 33.00
C THR A 24 -13.77 -9.49 32.01
N PHE A 25 -13.53 -10.15 30.88
CA PHE A 25 -14.54 -10.40 29.85
C PHE A 25 -15.28 -11.73 30.02
N GLY A 26 -15.08 -12.45 31.13
CA GLY A 26 -15.74 -13.74 31.39
C GLY A 26 -15.27 -14.87 30.48
N MET A 27 -14.10 -14.74 29.85
CA MET A 27 -13.51 -15.79 29.03
C MET A 27 -12.83 -16.81 29.96
N THR A 28 -13.26 -18.07 29.89
CA THR A 28 -12.73 -19.18 30.70
C THR A 28 -12.25 -20.31 29.79
N GLY A 29 -11.16 -20.98 30.17
CA GLY A 29 -10.52 -22.04 29.37
C GLY A 29 -9.36 -21.52 28.51
N ASP A 30 -9.19 -22.08 27.31
CA ASP A 30 -8.17 -21.62 26.36
C ASP A 30 -8.46 -20.18 25.93
N ILE A 31 -7.52 -19.28 26.25
CA ILE A 31 -7.66 -17.85 25.99
C ILE A 31 -7.43 -17.59 24.51
N ASP A 32 -8.50 -17.22 23.81
CA ASP A 32 -8.48 -16.76 22.42
C ASP A 32 -8.05 -15.28 22.39
N ASP A 33 -6.80 -15.05 22.01
CA ASP A 33 -6.18 -13.73 21.99
C ASP A 33 -6.94 -12.72 21.10
N THR A 34 -7.60 -13.21 20.04
CA THR A 34 -8.41 -12.40 19.12
C THR A 34 -9.66 -11.89 19.78
N LYS A 35 -10.36 -12.76 20.50
CA LYS A 35 -11.53 -12.34 21.29
C LYS A 35 -11.17 -11.36 22.39
N VAL A 36 -10.03 -11.54 23.08
CA VAL A 36 -9.59 -10.63 24.14
C VAL A 36 -9.32 -9.22 23.59
N VAL A 37 -8.66 -9.12 22.43
CA VAL A 37 -8.39 -7.83 21.78
C VAL A 37 -9.68 -7.16 21.32
N ASP A 38 -10.57 -7.89 20.66
CA ASP A 38 -11.83 -7.34 20.13
C ASP A 38 -12.74 -6.84 21.27
N ALA A 39 -12.87 -7.60 22.36
CA ALA A 39 -13.63 -7.20 23.54
C ALA A 39 -13.03 -5.95 24.21
N ALA A 40 -11.69 -5.87 24.31
CA ALA A 40 -11.02 -4.68 24.84
C ALA A 40 -11.23 -3.44 23.95
N MET A 41 -11.22 -3.61 22.63
CA MET A 41 -11.49 -2.52 21.68
C MET A 41 -12.94 -2.04 21.75
N GLN A 42 -13.91 -2.94 21.95
CA GLN A 42 -15.32 -2.57 22.12
C GLN A 42 -15.58 -1.83 23.43
N LEU A 43 -14.93 -2.23 24.53
CA LEU A 43 -15.05 -1.56 25.83
C LEU A 43 -14.43 -0.14 25.82
N ALA A 44 -13.32 0.03 25.08
CA ALA A 44 -12.67 1.34 24.90
C ALA A 44 -13.55 2.38 24.19
N ALA A 45 -14.71 2.00 23.65
CA ALA A 45 -15.63 2.92 22.99
C ALA A 45 -16.64 3.58 23.95
N GLN A 46 -16.64 3.26 25.26
CA GLN A 46 -17.78 3.57 26.14
C GLN A 46 -17.53 4.56 27.32
N THR A 47 -16.29 4.81 27.80
CA THR A 47 -16.01 5.77 28.92
C THR A 47 -14.61 6.42 28.87
N GLU A 48 -14.49 7.69 29.29
CA GLU A 48 -13.33 8.58 28.99
C GLU A 48 -12.09 8.42 29.90
N GLU A 49 -12.23 8.02 31.17
CA GLU A 49 -11.09 7.72 32.07
C GLU A 49 -10.57 6.27 31.92
N ASP A 50 -11.46 5.30 31.69
CA ASP A 50 -11.06 3.91 31.40
C ASP A 50 -10.38 3.77 30.03
N LEU A 51 -10.66 4.70 29.13
CA LEU A 51 -10.14 4.77 27.77
C LEU A 51 -8.61 4.76 27.70
N GLN A 52 -7.92 5.51 28.58
CA GLN A 52 -6.44 5.51 28.59
C GLN A 52 -5.87 4.19 29.12
N ARG A 53 -6.47 3.63 30.17
CA ARG A 53 -6.03 2.38 30.78
C ARG A 53 -6.25 1.19 29.85
N ILE A 54 -7.40 1.13 29.18
CA ILE A 54 -7.72 0.10 28.19
C ILE A 54 -6.83 0.24 26.96
N ARG A 55 -6.59 1.46 26.46
CA ARG A 55 -5.63 1.70 25.36
C ARG A 55 -4.22 1.21 25.68
N ALA A 56 -3.73 1.44 26.90
CA ALA A 56 -2.44 0.93 27.34
C ALA A 56 -2.41 -0.62 27.35
N LYS A 57 -3.49 -1.27 27.80
CA LYS A 57 -3.59 -2.73 27.76
C LYS A 57 -3.67 -3.27 26.32
N ILE A 58 -4.40 -2.64 25.42
CA ILE A 58 -4.47 -2.99 23.99
C ILE A 58 -3.07 -2.88 23.34
N GLN A 59 -2.33 -1.82 23.65
CA GLN A 59 -0.94 -1.67 23.18
C GLN A 59 -0.06 -2.83 23.65
N THR A 60 -0.24 -3.27 24.90
CA THR A 60 0.47 -4.44 25.42
C THR A 60 0.07 -5.74 24.72
N LEU A 61 -1.22 -5.95 24.40
CA LEU A 61 -1.66 -7.12 23.62
C LEU A 61 -1.06 -7.13 22.20
N HIS A 62 -1.02 -5.96 21.53
CA HIS A 62 -0.34 -5.85 20.24
C HIS A 62 1.16 -6.15 20.34
N LYS A 63 1.81 -5.68 21.41
CA LYS A 63 3.21 -6.00 21.69
C LYS A 63 3.41 -7.50 21.94
N LEU A 64 2.53 -8.14 22.71
CA LEU A 64 2.57 -9.57 22.99
C LEU A 64 2.46 -10.39 21.69
N ARG A 65 1.48 -10.09 20.83
CA ARG A 65 1.34 -10.74 19.51
C ARG A 65 2.58 -10.60 18.66
N ARG A 66 3.14 -9.39 18.60
CA ARG A 66 4.38 -9.11 17.87
C ARG A 66 5.52 -9.97 18.40
N ASN A 67 5.71 -10.03 19.72
CA ASN A 67 6.78 -10.80 20.34
C ASN A 67 6.60 -12.31 20.15
N ARG A 68 5.37 -12.83 20.25
CA ARG A 68 5.04 -14.23 19.91
C ARG A 68 5.40 -14.56 18.46
N THR A 69 5.11 -13.66 17.53
CA THR A 69 5.44 -13.84 16.11
C THR A 69 6.95 -13.76 15.85
N GLU A 70 7.65 -12.81 16.47
CA GLU A 70 9.12 -12.70 16.42
C GLU A 70 9.79 -13.96 17.01
N LEU A 71 9.30 -14.48 18.15
CA LEU A 71 9.83 -15.70 18.78
C LEU A 71 9.60 -16.95 17.94
N ALA A 72 8.42 -17.07 17.32
CA ALA A 72 8.11 -18.15 16.38
C ALA A 72 8.98 -18.09 15.11
N GLY A 73 9.45 -16.91 14.73
CA GLY A 73 10.38 -16.70 13.60
C GLY A 73 11.83 -17.07 13.91
N LEU A 74 12.30 -16.84 15.14
CA LEU A 74 13.70 -17.11 15.54
C LEU A 74 14.11 -18.60 15.44
N ASN A 75 13.16 -19.52 15.59
CA ASN A 75 13.40 -20.96 15.58
C ASN A 75 13.17 -21.62 14.20
N LYS A 76 12.81 -20.83 13.18
CA LYS A 76 12.69 -21.34 11.81
C LYS A 76 14.01 -21.09 11.08
N PRO A 77 14.56 -22.08 10.37
CA PRO A 77 15.64 -21.80 9.43
C PRO A 77 15.17 -20.70 8.45
N PRO A 78 16.07 -19.81 7.96
CA PRO A 78 15.70 -18.79 6.97
C PRO A 78 14.94 -19.50 5.85
N HIS A 79 13.70 -19.07 5.66
CA HIS A 79 12.76 -19.76 4.80
C HIS A 79 13.19 -19.48 3.37
N ARG A 80 14.10 -20.27 2.78
CA ARG A 80 14.51 -20.08 1.38
C ARG A 80 13.27 -19.96 0.50
N VAL A 81 12.95 -18.72 0.13
CA VAL A 81 11.78 -18.39 -0.64
C VAL A 81 12.09 -18.75 -2.09
N ASP A 82 11.23 -19.57 -2.69
CA ASP A 82 11.33 -19.88 -4.11
C ASP A 82 10.76 -18.72 -4.92
N GLY A 83 11.62 -17.88 -5.52
CA GLY A 83 11.19 -16.79 -6.39
C GLY A 83 10.33 -17.21 -7.57
N ARG A 84 10.36 -18.50 -7.95
CA ARG A 84 9.43 -19.06 -8.96
C ARG A 84 8.01 -19.21 -8.44
N ARG A 85 7.73 -18.81 -7.21
CA ARG A 85 6.38 -18.73 -6.63
C ARG A 85 5.96 -17.28 -6.43
N PHE A 86 6.63 -16.33 -7.10
CA PHE A 86 6.30 -14.92 -7.04
C PHE A 86 5.85 -14.36 -8.38
N TRP A 87 4.95 -13.39 -8.32
CA TRP A 87 4.44 -12.61 -9.44
C TRP A 87 4.50 -11.12 -9.09
N VAL A 88 4.88 -10.30 -10.06
CA VAL A 88 5.20 -8.89 -9.80
C VAL A 88 4.53 -7.99 -10.83
N VAL A 89 3.97 -6.87 -10.37
CA VAL A 89 3.55 -5.74 -11.20
C VAL A 89 4.37 -4.53 -10.79
N LEU A 90 5.13 -3.96 -11.73
CA LEU A 90 6.03 -2.83 -11.51
C LEU A 90 5.58 -1.65 -12.37
N ILE A 91 5.26 -0.52 -11.73
CA ILE A 91 4.71 0.67 -12.38
C ILE A 91 5.62 1.86 -12.09
N GLY A 92 6.12 2.52 -13.14
CA GLY A 92 6.98 3.71 -13.04
C GLY A 92 6.56 4.77 -14.04
N ILE A 93 6.14 5.95 -13.57
CA ILE A 93 5.61 7.02 -14.42
C ILE A 93 6.44 8.29 -14.25
N ASP A 94 7.32 8.56 -15.23
CA ASP A 94 8.05 9.83 -15.30
C ASP A 94 7.31 10.83 -16.17
N LYS A 95 6.95 10.43 -17.39
CA LYS A 95 6.18 11.28 -18.30
C LYS A 95 4.69 11.11 -18.05
N TYR A 96 3.97 12.21 -17.86
CA TYR A 96 2.51 12.25 -17.81
C TYR A 96 1.93 12.82 -19.11
N ALA A 97 0.77 12.36 -19.53
CA ALA A 97 0.11 12.89 -20.72
C ALA A 97 -0.42 14.31 -20.45
N GLY A 98 -0.30 15.20 -21.43
CA GLY A 98 -0.80 16.57 -21.33
C GLY A 98 0.28 17.58 -20.95
N ASP A 99 0.47 17.82 -19.65
CA ASP A 99 1.30 18.92 -19.14
C ASP A 99 2.66 18.43 -18.63
N ASP A 100 3.74 18.92 -19.26
CA ASP A 100 5.12 18.62 -18.87
C ASP A 100 5.47 19.06 -17.44
N VAL A 101 4.66 19.92 -16.81
CA VAL A 101 4.80 20.30 -15.39
C VAL A 101 4.59 19.11 -14.45
N LEU A 102 3.87 18.07 -14.89
CA LEU A 102 3.69 16.81 -14.14
C LEU A 102 4.85 15.83 -14.34
N ASN A 103 5.85 16.15 -15.16
CA ASN A 103 6.92 15.19 -15.44
C ASN A 103 7.85 15.00 -14.24
N LEU A 104 8.03 13.75 -13.85
CA LEU A 104 9.01 13.25 -12.88
C LEU A 104 10.24 12.70 -13.64
N LYS A 105 11.30 12.31 -12.92
CA LYS A 105 12.58 11.90 -13.52
C LYS A 105 13.15 10.59 -12.99
N GLY A 106 12.60 10.03 -11.92
CA GLY A 106 13.16 8.88 -11.23
C GLY A 106 12.21 7.71 -11.06
N CYS A 107 10.94 7.82 -11.40
CA CYS A 107 9.95 6.76 -11.21
C CYS A 107 10.21 5.55 -12.11
N VAL A 108 10.62 5.75 -13.37
CA VAL A 108 10.97 4.62 -14.25
C VAL A 108 12.23 3.92 -13.77
N ARG A 109 13.24 4.69 -13.35
CA ARG A 109 14.50 4.14 -12.80
C ARG A 109 14.24 3.35 -11.52
N ASP A 110 13.40 3.86 -10.64
CA ASP A 110 13.00 3.17 -9.42
C ASP A 110 12.33 1.82 -9.70
N ALA A 111 11.37 1.79 -10.64
CA ALA A 111 10.70 0.54 -11.02
C ALA A 111 11.68 -0.48 -11.63
N LEU A 112 12.65 -0.03 -12.42
CA LEU A 112 13.71 -0.87 -12.98
C LEU A 112 14.72 -1.35 -11.93
N GLU A 113 15.02 -0.52 -10.92
CA GLU A 113 15.88 -0.89 -9.80
C GLU A 113 15.20 -1.95 -8.93
N MET A 114 13.91 -1.79 -8.64
CA MET A 114 13.10 -2.81 -7.97
C MET A 114 13.03 -4.11 -8.78
N ARG A 115 12.85 -4.04 -10.09
CA ARG A 115 12.88 -5.22 -10.99
C ARG A 115 14.18 -6.00 -10.83
N THR A 116 15.30 -5.28 -10.90
CA THR A 116 16.65 -5.86 -10.80
C THR A 116 16.86 -6.47 -9.42
N LEU A 117 16.52 -5.73 -8.36
CA LEU A 117 16.61 -6.21 -6.99
C LEU A 117 15.83 -7.49 -6.76
N LEU A 118 14.56 -7.53 -7.17
CA LEU A 118 13.68 -8.68 -6.97
C LEU A 118 14.18 -9.91 -7.76
N HIS A 119 14.72 -9.71 -8.95
CA HIS A 119 15.34 -10.78 -9.72
C HIS A 119 16.61 -11.31 -9.02
N GLU A 120 17.52 -10.43 -8.60
CA GLU A 120 18.80 -10.82 -8.02
C GLU A 120 18.65 -11.45 -6.62
N THR A 121 17.78 -10.88 -5.78
CA THR A 121 17.65 -11.30 -4.36
C THR A 121 16.68 -12.44 -4.17
N LEU A 122 15.53 -12.41 -4.86
CA LEU A 122 14.51 -13.44 -4.72
C LEU A 122 14.54 -14.47 -5.84
N GLN A 123 15.35 -14.28 -6.89
CA GLN A 123 15.43 -15.19 -8.05
C GLN A 123 14.09 -15.30 -8.80
N ILE A 124 13.31 -14.22 -8.80
CA ILE A 124 12.02 -14.16 -9.52
C ILE A 124 12.29 -14.11 -11.02
N PRO A 125 11.73 -15.03 -11.82
CA PRO A 125 11.84 -14.99 -13.28
C PRO A 125 11.26 -13.72 -13.92
N PHE A 126 11.92 -13.18 -14.95
CA PHE A 126 11.46 -11.95 -15.61
C PHE A 126 10.12 -12.07 -16.32
N ASP A 127 9.73 -13.26 -16.77
CA ASP A 127 8.43 -13.55 -17.38
C ASP A 127 7.27 -13.51 -16.38
N ARG A 128 7.57 -13.46 -15.07
CA ARG A 128 6.60 -13.24 -13.99
C ARG A 128 6.55 -11.80 -13.50
N MET A 129 7.21 -10.88 -14.21
CA MET A 129 7.24 -9.45 -13.88
C MET A 129 6.57 -8.65 -14.98
N CYS A 130 5.36 -8.16 -14.71
CA CYS A 130 4.68 -7.19 -15.57
C CYS A 130 5.29 -5.80 -15.35
N LEU A 131 5.68 -5.13 -16.44
CA LEU A 131 6.29 -3.80 -16.42
C LEU A 131 5.39 -2.78 -17.13
N LEU A 132 5.02 -1.73 -16.40
CA LEU A 132 4.31 -0.57 -16.94
C LEU A 132 5.15 0.69 -16.74
N LEU A 133 5.77 1.22 -17.80
CA LEU A 133 6.74 2.33 -17.71
C LEU A 133 6.38 3.49 -18.65
N SER A 134 6.58 4.72 -18.17
CA SER A 134 6.46 5.95 -18.98
C SER A 134 7.72 6.82 -18.83
N PRO A 135 8.80 6.52 -19.58
CA PRO A 135 10.02 7.33 -19.54
C PRO A 135 9.81 8.70 -20.21
N LEU A 136 10.65 9.67 -19.86
CA LEU A 136 10.71 10.95 -20.57
C LEU A 136 11.23 10.76 -22.01
N ASP A 137 10.88 11.70 -22.89
CA ASP A 137 11.43 11.70 -24.25
C ASP A 137 12.96 11.84 -24.20
N GLY A 138 13.66 10.92 -24.85
CA GLY A 138 15.12 10.88 -24.86
C GLY A 138 15.79 10.32 -23.60
N ASP A 139 15.03 9.82 -22.62
CA ASP A 139 15.60 9.06 -21.50
C ASP A 139 16.01 7.63 -21.95
N ASP A 140 17.23 7.23 -21.59
CA ASP A 140 17.86 5.98 -22.00
C ASP A 140 17.74 4.85 -20.95
N SER A 141 17.03 5.08 -19.84
CA SER A 141 16.88 4.07 -18.77
C SER A 141 16.26 2.76 -19.25
N THR A 142 15.47 2.82 -20.33
CA THR A 142 14.82 1.65 -20.95
C THR A 142 15.57 1.08 -22.15
N ALA A 143 16.69 1.69 -22.57
CA ALA A 143 17.41 1.32 -23.81
C ALA A 143 17.95 -0.13 -23.79
N GLY A 144 18.21 -0.68 -22.60
CA GLY A 144 18.65 -2.08 -22.44
C GLY A 144 17.51 -3.11 -22.50
N LEU A 145 16.24 -2.68 -22.58
CA LEU A 145 15.10 -3.58 -22.62
C LEU A 145 14.82 -4.07 -24.05
N LYS A 146 14.37 -5.33 -24.17
CA LYS A 146 13.90 -5.85 -25.45
C LYS A 146 12.61 -5.11 -25.88
N PRO A 147 12.30 -5.05 -27.18
CA PRO A 147 11.02 -4.53 -27.65
C PRO A 147 9.84 -5.20 -26.94
N ASN A 148 8.79 -4.44 -26.63
CA ASN A 148 7.57 -4.91 -25.96
C ASN A 148 7.78 -5.50 -24.54
N THR A 149 8.93 -5.22 -23.89
CA THR A 149 9.17 -5.66 -22.50
C THR A 149 8.27 -4.94 -21.49
N TYR A 150 7.82 -3.74 -21.81
CA TYR A 150 6.93 -2.95 -20.97
C TYR A 150 5.80 -2.32 -21.80
N ARG A 151 4.72 -1.92 -21.13
CA ARG A 151 3.59 -1.17 -21.72
C ARG A 151 3.47 0.19 -21.05
N SER A 152 2.73 1.10 -21.67
CA SER A 152 2.45 2.41 -21.05
C SER A 152 1.52 2.26 -19.83
N PRO A 153 1.77 2.94 -18.71
CA PRO A 153 0.98 2.88 -17.48
C PRO A 153 -0.30 3.73 -17.58
N THR A 154 -1.11 3.49 -18.62
CA THR A 154 -2.45 4.06 -18.71
C THR A 154 -3.34 3.49 -17.62
N ARG A 155 -4.44 4.19 -17.30
CA ARG A 155 -5.42 3.73 -16.31
C ARG A 155 -5.89 2.32 -16.64
N GLU A 156 -6.24 2.08 -17.89
CA GLU A 156 -6.66 0.77 -18.39
C GLU A 156 -5.58 -0.30 -18.18
N HIS A 157 -4.34 -0.03 -18.59
CA HIS A 157 -3.26 -1.01 -18.45
C HIS A 157 -2.92 -1.32 -16.99
N ILE A 158 -2.99 -0.33 -16.09
CA ILE A 158 -2.78 -0.55 -14.66
C ILE A 158 -3.89 -1.44 -14.08
N ILE A 159 -5.16 -1.11 -14.34
CA ILE A 159 -6.29 -1.93 -13.85
C ILE A 159 -6.21 -3.34 -14.42
N ASN A 160 -5.96 -3.50 -15.72
CA ASN A 160 -5.83 -4.81 -16.35
C ASN A 160 -4.66 -5.61 -15.76
N ALA A 161 -3.49 -5.00 -15.55
CA ALA A 161 -2.36 -5.70 -14.94
C ALA A 161 -2.67 -6.21 -13.52
N LEU A 162 -3.50 -5.49 -12.75
CA LEU A 162 -3.92 -5.93 -11.43
C LEU A 162 -5.02 -7.00 -11.50
N THR A 163 -6.02 -6.84 -12.37
CA THR A 163 -7.12 -7.80 -12.50
C THR A 163 -6.68 -9.09 -13.19
N ASP A 164 -5.65 -9.05 -14.04
CA ASP A 164 -5.01 -10.23 -14.62
C ASP A 164 -4.39 -11.13 -13.54
N LEU A 165 -3.97 -10.57 -12.38
CA LEU A 165 -3.50 -11.39 -11.25
C LEU A 165 -4.63 -12.25 -10.66
N ILE A 166 -5.88 -11.83 -10.77
CA ILE A 166 -7.06 -12.56 -10.30
C ILE A 166 -7.29 -13.79 -11.19
N SER A 167 -7.28 -13.59 -12.51
CA SER A 167 -7.65 -14.60 -13.51
C SER A 167 -6.49 -15.50 -13.95
N ASN A 168 -5.24 -15.09 -13.75
CA ASN A 168 -4.08 -15.85 -14.19
C ASN A 168 -3.97 -17.21 -13.46
N HIS A 169 -4.12 -18.29 -14.23
CA HIS A 169 -4.11 -19.67 -13.71
C HIS A 169 -2.71 -20.18 -13.31
N ASP A 170 -1.65 -19.52 -13.77
CA ASP A 170 -0.27 -19.86 -13.38
C ASP A 170 0.07 -19.33 -11.98
N ILE A 171 -0.72 -18.40 -11.45
CA ILE A 171 -0.64 -17.92 -10.07
C ILE A 171 -1.43 -18.88 -9.19
N MET A 172 -0.70 -19.68 -8.43
CA MET A 172 -1.27 -20.67 -7.53
C MET A 172 -1.61 -20.02 -6.18
N LYS A 173 -2.47 -20.70 -5.40
CA LYS A 173 -2.80 -20.24 -4.05
C LYS A 173 -1.55 -20.18 -3.17
N ASN A 174 -1.42 -19.07 -2.45
CA ASN A 174 -0.29 -18.66 -1.61
C ASN A 174 1.01 -18.41 -2.38
N ASP A 175 0.93 -18.11 -3.69
CA ASP A 175 2.03 -17.46 -4.39
C ASP A 175 2.21 -16.03 -3.88
N GLY A 176 3.46 -15.59 -3.80
CA GLY A 176 3.79 -14.22 -3.42
C GLY A 176 3.43 -13.25 -4.54
N ILE A 177 2.73 -12.18 -4.21
CA ILE A 177 2.40 -11.11 -5.17
C ILE A 177 3.02 -9.82 -4.68
N ILE A 178 3.77 -9.14 -5.55
CA ILE A 178 4.38 -7.84 -5.25
C ILE A 178 3.87 -6.81 -6.27
N VAL A 179 3.21 -5.78 -5.78
CA VAL A 179 2.78 -4.62 -6.58
C VAL A 179 3.62 -3.42 -6.17
N TYR A 180 4.33 -2.82 -7.11
CA TYR A 180 5.15 -1.65 -6.89
C TYR A 180 4.68 -0.50 -7.77
N TYR A 181 4.53 0.68 -7.19
CA TYR A 181 4.17 1.91 -7.88
C TYR A 181 5.10 3.06 -7.50
N ALA A 182 5.67 3.72 -8.51
CA ALA A 182 6.34 5.00 -8.41
C ALA A 182 5.72 5.99 -9.40
N GLY A 183 5.26 7.12 -8.89
CA GLY A 183 4.60 8.16 -9.68
C GLY A 183 3.90 9.15 -8.76
N HIS A 184 3.13 10.06 -9.34
CA HIS A 184 2.27 10.95 -8.58
C HIS A 184 1.16 10.18 -7.85
N GLY A 185 0.89 10.58 -6.61
CA GLY A 185 -0.42 10.39 -5.99
C GLY A 185 -1.16 11.73 -5.89
N THR A 186 -2.42 11.67 -5.49
CA THR A 186 -3.26 12.85 -5.26
C THR A 186 -4.32 12.56 -4.20
N ALA A 187 -5.02 13.60 -3.74
CA ALA A 187 -6.17 13.45 -2.85
C ALA A 187 -7.28 14.44 -3.20
N TYR A 188 -8.49 13.93 -3.40
CA TYR A 188 -9.68 14.72 -3.67
C TYR A 188 -10.38 15.04 -2.35
N THR A 189 -10.67 16.33 -2.12
CA THR A 189 -11.49 16.77 -0.98
C THR A 189 -12.97 16.64 -1.34
N VAL A 190 -13.74 16.03 -0.44
CA VAL A 190 -15.19 15.91 -0.53
C VAL A 190 -15.83 16.74 0.58
N THR A 191 -16.59 17.76 0.18
CA THR A 191 -17.39 18.57 1.11
C THR A 191 -18.84 18.06 1.14
N ASP A 192 -19.57 18.36 2.21
CA ASP A 192 -20.96 17.89 2.40
C ASP A 192 -21.93 18.41 1.32
N ASP A 193 -21.58 19.50 0.65
CA ASP A 193 -22.35 20.07 -0.47
C ASP A 193 -22.07 19.38 -1.81
N THR A 194 -21.20 18.36 -1.85
CA THR A 194 -20.87 17.66 -3.10
C THR A 194 -22.00 16.70 -3.47
N GLN A 195 -22.87 17.12 -4.39
CA GLN A 195 -23.86 16.23 -5.02
C GLN A 195 -23.21 15.48 -6.19
N TYR A 196 -23.38 14.16 -6.21
CA TYR A 196 -22.88 13.32 -7.30
C TYR A 196 -24.03 12.89 -8.17
N THR A 197 -23.87 12.93 -9.49
CA THR A 197 -24.80 12.27 -10.40
C THR A 197 -24.13 11.04 -10.98
N VAL A 198 -24.64 9.86 -10.62
CA VAL A 198 -24.19 8.56 -11.13
C VAL A 198 -25.28 8.02 -12.03
N ASN A 199 -25.00 7.85 -13.33
CA ASN A 199 -25.98 7.36 -14.32
C ASN A 199 -27.33 8.10 -14.28
N GLY A 200 -27.30 9.41 -14.03
CA GLY A 200 -28.52 10.24 -13.94
C GLY A 200 -29.22 10.21 -12.57
N VAL A 201 -28.68 9.49 -11.58
CA VAL A 201 -29.21 9.42 -10.22
C VAL A 201 -28.34 10.26 -9.28
N GLU A 202 -28.97 11.11 -8.47
CA GLU A 202 -28.27 11.83 -7.41
C GLU A 202 -27.85 10.87 -6.29
N VAL A 203 -26.56 10.81 -6.03
CA VAL A 203 -25.95 10.06 -4.93
C VAL A 203 -25.45 11.07 -3.91
N SER A 204 -25.92 10.96 -2.68
CA SER A 204 -25.41 11.72 -1.55
C SER A 204 -24.25 10.95 -0.91
N ALA A 205 -23.09 11.58 -0.78
CA ALA A 205 -21.94 11.01 -0.07
C ALA A 205 -21.43 11.99 1.01
N PRO A 206 -22.26 12.31 2.02
CA PRO A 206 -21.90 13.27 3.06
C PRO A 206 -20.70 12.74 3.86
N ASN A 207 -19.82 13.65 4.29
CA ASN A 207 -18.65 13.37 5.14
C ASN A 207 -17.62 12.37 4.58
N LEU A 208 -17.48 12.22 3.25
CA LEU A 208 -16.48 11.31 2.66
C LEU A 208 -15.03 11.73 2.99
N GLY A 209 -14.80 13.00 3.33
CA GLY A 209 -13.50 13.53 3.75
C GLY A 209 -12.54 13.67 2.57
N PHE A 210 -11.46 12.89 2.56
CA PHE A 210 -10.49 12.86 1.47
C PHE A 210 -10.49 11.48 0.79
N VAL A 211 -10.40 11.48 -0.53
CA VAL A 211 -10.20 10.25 -1.32
C VAL A 211 -8.83 10.32 -1.97
N GLU A 212 -7.91 9.50 -1.44
CA GLU A 212 -6.56 9.31 -1.99
C GLU A 212 -6.62 8.51 -3.30
N ALA A 213 -5.76 8.86 -4.26
CA ALA A 213 -5.71 8.19 -5.56
C ALA A 213 -4.28 8.14 -6.14
N LEU A 214 -4.04 7.14 -6.98
CA LEU A 214 -2.84 7.03 -7.82
C LEU A 214 -3.11 7.64 -9.20
N CYS A 215 -2.12 8.35 -9.73
CA CYS A 215 -2.23 9.10 -10.97
C CYS A 215 -1.73 8.25 -12.16
N PRO A 216 -2.61 7.72 -13.03
CA PRO A 216 -2.18 7.04 -14.25
C PRO A 216 -1.57 8.02 -15.26
N LEU A 217 -0.84 7.50 -16.25
CA LEU A 217 -0.22 8.27 -17.33
C LEU A 217 -1.20 9.21 -18.03
N ASP A 218 -2.38 8.69 -18.36
CA ASP A 218 -3.39 9.28 -19.23
C ASP A 218 -4.51 9.98 -18.46
N ARG A 219 -4.31 10.25 -17.17
CA ARG A 219 -5.27 11.00 -16.34
C ARG A 219 -5.67 12.30 -17.03
N ARG A 220 -6.98 12.55 -17.16
CA ARG A 220 -7.49 13.78 -17.78
C ARG A 220 -8.86 14.15 -17.25
N GLY A 221 -9.04 15.44 -17.01
CA GLY A 221 -10.25 16.00 -16.39
C GLY A 221 -11.30 16.50 -17.40
N ASP A 222 -10.97 16.46 -18.68
CA ASP A 222 -11.79 16.84 -19.82
C ASP A 222 -12.32 15.62 -20.58
N ASP A 223 -13.28 15.84 -21.48
CA ASP A 223 -14.06 14.79 -22.15
C ASP A 223 -13.24 14.04 -23.21
N PRO A 224 -13.13 12.69 -23.16
CA PRO A 224 -13.70 11.79 -22.14
C PRO A 224 -12.88 11.78 -20.86
N VAL A 225 -13.50 11.95 -19.69
CA VAL A 225 -12.76 11.96 -18.41
C VAL A 225 -12.04 10.62 -18.18
N ILE A 226 -10.73 10.65 -17.91
CA ILE A 226 -9.98 9.51 -17.39
C ILE A 226 -9.61 9.83 -15.94
N PRO A 227 -10.32 9.23 -14.96
CA PRO A 227 -10.07 9.53 -13.57
C PRO A 227 -8.76 8.89 -13.09
N ASP A 228 -8.26 9.40 -11.97
CA ASP A 228 -7.26 8.69 -11.18
C ASP A 228 -7.79 7.34 -10.64
N ILE A 229 -6.92 6.50 -10.08
CA ILE A 229 -7.28 5.21 -9.48
C ILE A 229 -7.42 5.42 -7.97
N SER A 230 -8.64 5.39 -7.45
CA SER A 230 -8.87 5.62 -6.01
C SER A 230 -8.29 4.50 -5.15
N GLY A 231 -7.88 4.84 -3.93
CA GLY A 231 -7.49 3.84 -2.93
C GLY A 231 -8.59 2.84 -2.60
N ARG A 232 -9.86 3.21 -2.81
CA ARG A 232 -11.03 2.32 -2.66
C ARG A 232 -11.07 1.25 -3.75
N GLU A 233 -10.96 1.67 -5.01
CA GLU A 233 -10.88 0.77 -6.18
C GLU A 233 -9.69 -0.19 -6.06
N LEU A 234 -8.51 0.34 -5.73
CA LEU A 234 -7.32 -0.48 -5.52
C LEU A 234 -7.53 -1.52 -4.41
N ASN A 235 -8.14 -1.14 -3.28
CA ASN A 235 -8.42 -2.09 -2.19
C ASN A 235 -9.36 -3.21 -2.60
N ILE A 236 -10.41 -2.89 -3.36
CA ILE A 236 -11.38 -3.89 -3.84
C ILE A 236 -10.68 -4.93 -4.73
N ILE A 237 -9.84 -4.46 -5.66
CA ILE A 237 -9.09 -5.35 -6.55
C ILE A 237 -8.11 -6.22 -5.75
N LEU A 238 -7.34 -5.63 -4.83
CA LEU A 238 -6.38 -6.34 -3.98
C LEU A 238 -7.07 -7.37 -3.07
N GLU A 239 -8.23 -7.03 -2.53
CA GLU A 239 -9.02 -7.97 -1.74
C GLU A 239 -9.48 -9.15 -2.58
N LYS A 240 -9.92 -8.93 -3.82
CA LYS A 240 -10.28 -10.01 -4.71
C LYS A 240 -9.08 -10.88 -5.08
N ILE A 241 -7.92 -10.29 -5.34
CA ILE A 241 -6.67 -11.06 -5.51
C ILE A 241 -6.40 -11.91 -4.27
N SER A 242 -6.56 -11.34 -3.06
CA SER A 242 -6.35 -12.05 -1.80
C SER A 242 -7.29 -13.24 -1.61
N LEU A 243 -8.56 -13.08 -2.01
CA LEU A 243 -9.55 -14.16 -1.96
C LEU A 243 -9.19 -15.30 -2.93
N GLU A 244 -8.76 -15.00 -4.15
CA GLU A 244 -8.44 -16.01 -5.17
C GLU A 244 -7.07 -16.64 -4.97
N LYS A 245 -6.06 -15.83 -4.64
CA LYS A 245 -4.63 -16.21 -4.64
C LYS A 245 -4.05 -16.35 -3.25
N GLY A 246 -4.73 -15.88 -2.21
CA GLY A 246 -4.24 -15.90 -0.83
C GLY A 246 -3.61 -14.57 -0.41
N PRO A 247 -3.34 -14.39 0.89
CA PRO A 247 -3.01 -13.10 1.49
C PRO A 247 -1.54 -12.69 1.40
N ASP A 248 -0.70 -13.43 0.66
CA ASP A 248 0.75 -13.14 0.50
C ASP A 248 0.98 -12.04 -0.55
N ILE A 249 0.30 -10.90 -0.35
CA ILE A 249 0.33 -9.74 -1.24
C ILE A 249 1.06 -8.60 -0.54
N THR A 250 2.08 -8.04 -1.20
CA THR A 250 2.79 -6.85 -0.77
C THR A 250 2.59 -5.72 -1.78
N VAL A 251 2.14 -4.56 -1.30
CA VAL A 251 2.00 -3.35 -2.11
C VAL A 251 2.98 -2.31 -1.62
N ILE A 252 3.74 -1.71 -2.53
CA ILE A 252 4.79 -0.72 -2.23
C ILE A 252 4.50 0.53 -3.06
N LEU A 253 4.25 1.65 -2.37
CA LEU A 253 3.86 2.91 -2.99
C LEU A 253 4.91 3.98 -2.69
N ASP A 254 5.69 4.35 -3.71
CA ASP A 254 6.58 5.51 -3.70
C ASP A 254 5.90 6.72 -4.36
N SER A 255 4.86 7.22 -3.67
CA SER A 255 4.00 8.34 -4.07
C SER A 255 3.57 9.16 -2.84
N CYS A 256 2.94 10.33 -3.04
CA CYS A 256 2.34 11.13 -1.96
C CYS A 256 0.86 11.37 -2.19
N TYR A 257 0.12 11.51 -1.09
CA TYR A 257 -1.31 11.81 -1.12
C TYR A 257 -1.64 13.21 -0.60
N SER A 258 -0.74 13.83 0.16
CA SER A 258 -0.87 15.23 0.57
C SER A 258 0.10 16.12 -0.19
N GLY A 259 -0.43 17.22 -0.73
CA GLY A 259 0.36 18.28 -1.36
C GLY A 259 1.07 19.18 -0.37
N THR A 260 1.39 18.71 0.84
CA THR A 260 2.17 19.49 1.80
C THR A 260 3.59 19.66 1.24
N VAL A 261 3.83 20.84 0.66
CA VAL A 261 5.16 21.32 0.28
C VAL A 261 5.95 21.54 1.56
N THR A 262 6.47 20.47 2.17
CA THR A 262 7.50 20.61 3.19
C THR A 262 8.77 21.07 2.50
N MET A 263 9.30 22.20 2.98
CA MET A 263 10.42 22.94 2.41
C MET A 263 11.53 21.98 1.96
N PRO A 264 12.07 22.13 0.74
CA PRO A 264 13.13 21.26 0.26
C PRO A 264 14.32 21.36 1.20
N VAL A 265 14.68 20.24 1.83
CA VAL A 265 16.04 20.06 2.32
C VAL A 265 16.94 20.22 1.10
N THR A 266 17.88 21.15 1.19
CA THR A 266 18.81 21.59 0.15
C THR A 266 19.20 20.45 -0.80
N GLY A 267 18.68 20.48 -2.04
CA GLY A 267 18.96 19.47 -3.08
C GLY A 267 17.80 18.51 -3.47
N SER A 268 16.58 18.66 -2.92
CA SER A 268 15.39 17.89 -3.31
C SER A 268 14.63 18.58 -4.46
N VAL A 269 14.33 17.88 -5.57
CA VAL A 269 14.02 18.52 -6.88
C VAL A 269 12.63 18.22 -7.47
N ALA A 270 11.87 17.21 -7.03
CA ALA A 270 10.48 17.02 -7.44
C ALA A 270 9.66 16.29 -6.36
N VAL A 271 8.38 16.66 -6.20
CA VAL A 271 7.45 16.02 -5.25
C VAL A 271 6.55 15.06 -6.03
N ARG A 272 6.34 13.85 -5.52
CA ARG A 272 5.48 12.82 -6.15
C ARG A 272 3.99 13.03 -5.83
N TYR A 273 3.53 14.27 -5.97
CA TYR A 273 2.14 14.67 -5.76
C TYR A 273 1.64 15.50 -6.95
N ALA A 274 0.45 15.19 -7.46
CA ALA A 274 -0.24 16.00 -8.45
C ALA A 274 -1.49 16.64 -7.81
N LEU A 275 -1.82 17.85 -8.25
CA LEU A 275 -3.11 18.45 -7.89
C LEU A 275 -4.27 17.59 -8.43
N PRO A 276 -5.41 17.53 -7.74
CA PRO A 276 -6.59 16.81 -8.23
C PRO A 276 -7.02 17.30 -9.62
N LEU A 277 -7.56 16.39 -10.45
CA LEU A 277 -8.09 16.77 -11.76
C LEU A 277 -9.22 17.80 -11.58
N LYS A 278 -9.13 18.90 -12.31
CA LYS A 278 -10.21 19.87 -12.40
C LYS A 278 -11.24 19.38 -13.40
N ALA A 279 -12.52 19.62 -13.11
CA ALA A 279 -13.57 19.34 -14.07
C ALA A 279 -13.40 20.23 -15.32
N GLY A 280 -13.41 19.61 -16.50
CA GLY A 280 -13.56 20.31 -17.77
C GLY A 280 -15.00 20.80 -17.97
N ARG A 281 -15.43 20.95 -19.23
CA ARG A 281 -16.81 21.33 -19.58
C ARG A 281 -17.82 20.17 -19.48
N SER A 282 -17.39 19.00 -19.00
CA SER A 282 -18.24 17.81 -18.89
C SER A 282 -19.23 17.93 -17.72
N SER A 283 -20.39 17.30 -17.86
CA SER A 283 -21.39 17.18 -16.79
C SER A 283 -20.92 16.29 -15.63
N SER A 284 -19.98 15.37 -15.89
CA SER A 284 -19.43 14.47 -14.88
C SER A 284 -18.07 14.97 -14.39
N THR A 285 -17.89 15.03 -13.07
CA THR A 285 -16.63 15.48 -12.47
C THR A 285 -15.61 14.33 -12.41
N PRO A 286 -14.29 14.61 -12.44
CA PRO A 286 -13.28 13.56 -12.30
C PRO A 286 -13.45 12.71 -11.04
N LEU A 287 -13.84 13.34 -9.94
CA LEU A 287 -14.17 12.64 -8.69
C LEU A 287 -15.38 11.72 -8.86
N SER A 288 -16.48 12.17 -9.47
CA SER A 288 -17.66 11.31 -9.66
C SER A 288 -17.34 10.11 -10.54
N VAL A 289 -16.59 10.31 -11.63
CA VAL A 289 -16.19 9.22 -12.54
C VAL A 289 -15.24 8.24 -11.84
N MET A 290 -14.31 8.74 -11.01
CA MET A 290 -13.42 7.91 -10.19
C MET A 290 -14.20 7.00 -9.22
N MET A 291 -15.19 7.58 -8.52
CA MET A 291 -15.99 6.85 -7.55
C MET A 291 -16.93 5.83 -8.21
N VAL A 292 -17.45 6.14 -9.41
CA VAL A 292 -18.21 5.18 -10.23
C VAL A 292 -17.34 4.01 -10.69
N ALA A 293 -16.07 4.26 -11.04
CA ALA A 293 -15.15 3.18 -11.39
C ALA A 293 -14.85 2.25 -10.19
N ALA A 294 -14.70 2.83 -8.99
CA ALA A 294 -14.59 2.05 -7.75
C ALA A 294 -15.86 1.23 -7.48
N ASP A 295 -17.05 1.81 -7.68
CA ASP A 295 -18.33 1.11 -7.49
C ASP A 295 -18.50 -0.02 -8.50
N THR A 296 -18.12 0.21 -9.76
CA THR A 296 -18.10 -0.83 -10.81
C THR A 296 -17.20 -1.99 -10.41
N SER A 297 -16.01 -1.71 -9.88
CA SER A 297 -15.10 -2.75 -9.36
C SER A 297 -15.72 -3.48 -8.16
N PHE A 298 -16.43 -2.78 -7.28
CA PHE A 298 -17.16 -3.39 -6.15
C PHE A 298 -18.23 -4.36 -6.65
N GLN A 299 -19.05 -3.95 -7.63
CA GLN A 299 -20.09 -4.82 -8.21
C GLN A 299 -19.50 -6.05 -8.90
N LEU A 300 -18.32 -5.94 -9.52
CA LEU A 300 -17.67 -7.07 -10.19
C LEU A 300 -17.00 -8.05 -9.23
N TYR A 301 -16.40 -7.55 -8.15
CA TYR A 301 -15.45 -8.33 -7.35
C TYR A 301 -15.85 -8.53 -5.89
N ALA A 302 -16.89 -7.84 -5.42
CA ALA A 302 -17.36 -7.88 -4.03
C ALA A 302 -18.90 -8.05 -3.92
N ALA A 303 -19.57 -8.52 -4.98
CA ALA A 303 -21.03 -8.68 -5.04
C ALA A 303 -21.62 -9.54 -3.92
N ASP A 304 -20.86 -10.51 -3.40
CA ASP A 304 -21.31 -11.40 -2.31
C ASP A 304 -21.35 -10.71 -0.94
N LYS A 305 -20.86 -9.47 -0.84
CA LYS A 305 -20.82 -8.70 0.42
C LYS A 305 -22.07 -7.84 0.57
N LYS A 306 -22.51 -7.66 1.82
CA LYS A 306 -23.67 -6.82 2.15
C LYS A 306 -23.43 -5.36 1.71
N PRO A 307 -24.31 -4.77 0.87
CA PRO A 307 -24.12 -3.43 0.32
C PRO A 307 -24.06 -2.32 1.39
N GLU A 308 -24.81 -2.46 2.47
CA GLU A 308 -24.95 -1.42 3.51
C GLU A 308 -23.67 -1.11 4.31
N GLU A 309 -22.70 -2.02 4.35
CA GLU A 309 -21.49 -1.89 5.19
C GLU A 309 -20.22 -1.54 4.39
N GLN A 310 -20.24 -1.65 3.06
CA GLN A 310 -19.02 -1.50 2.22
C GLN A 310 -19.19 -0.68 0.94
N SER A 311 -20.31 0.03 0.77
CA SER A 311 -20.46 0.96 -0.36
C SER A 311 -19.26 1.89 -0.49
N VAL A 312 -18.73 2.04 -1.71
CA VAL A 312 -17.63 2.97 -1.96
C VAL A 312 -18.04 4.43 -1.77
N TRP A 313 -19.32 4.72 -1.54
CA TRP A 313 -19.84 6.08 -1.34
C TRP A 313 -20.04 6.45 0.14
N THR A 314 -19.77 5.55 1.08
CA THR A 314 -19.93 5.86 2.51
C THR A 314 -18.64 6.37 3.17
N ALA A 315 -18.78 7.29 4.12
CA ALA A 315 -17.72 7.72 5.02
C ALA A 315 -17.22 6.58 5.93
N LYS A 316 -18.06 5.57 6.17
CA LYS A 316 -17.72 4.38 6.99
C LYS A 316 -16.89 3.33 6.25
N TRP A 317 -16.63 3.53 4.96
CA TRP A 317 -15.83 2.60 4.17
C TRP A 317 -14.46 2.39 4.83
N SER A 318 -14.00 1.15 4.87
CA SER A 318 -12.67 0.82 5.37
C SER A 318 -12.01 -0.26 4.52
N ALA A 319 -10.70 -0.13 4.35
CA ALA A 319 -9.86 -1.10 3.66
C ALA A 319 -9.80 -2.42 4.44
N ASN A 320 -9.82 -3.56 3.74
CA ASN A 320 -9.60 -4.87 4.36
C ASN A 320 -8.09 -5.05 4.66
N LYS A 321 -7.70 -4.85 5.92
CA LYS A 321 -6.31 -4.93 6.39
C LYS A 321 -5.73 -6.35 6.37
N ALA A 322 -6.55 -7.38 6.25
CA ALA A 322 -6.09 -8.77 6.16
C ALA A 322 -5.64 -9.15 4.75
N SER A 323 -6.05 -8.38 3.73
CA SER A 323 -5.86 -8.76 2.32
C SER A 323 -4.41 -8.63 1.83
N HIS A 324 -3.68 -7.61 2.29
CA HIS A 324 -2.32 -7.29 1.85
C HIS A 324 -1.53 -6.53 2.91
N VAL A 325 -0.21 -6.51 2.77
CA VAL A 325 0.68 -5.59 3.48
C VAL A 325 1.00 -4.42 2.57
N LEU A 326 0.79 -3.20 3.06
CA LEU A 326 1.07 -1.95 2.34
C LEU A 326 2.29 -1.26 2.95
N LEU A 327 3.28 -0.93 2.13
CA LEU A 327 4.42 -0.06 2.45
C LEU A 327 4.28 1.25 1.68
N THR A 328 4.29 2.38 2.37
CA THR A 328 4.22 3.72 1.75
C THR A 328 5.46 4.53 2.07
N ALA A 329 5.88 5.38 1.13
CA ALA A 329 7.04 6.25 1.28
C ALA A 329 6.92 7.26 2.42
N CYS A 330 5.70 7.69 2.73
CA CYS A 330 5.43 8.68 3.75
C CYS A 330 4.03 8.51 4.37
N LYS A 331 3.79 9.19 5.49
CA LYS A 331 2.45 9.32 6.09
C LYS A 331 1.52 10.13 5.18
N THR A 332 0.22 10.02 5.41
CA THR A 332 -0.83 10.68 4.61
C THR A 332 -0.70 12.21 4.53
N TYR A 333 -0.07 12.85 5.52
CA TYR A 333 0.17 14.31 5.59
C TYR A 333 1.62 14.74 5.21
N GLN A 334 2.41 13.82 4.66
CA GLN A 334 3.80 14.03 4.23
C GLN A 334 3.98 13.79 2.73
N SER A 335 5.10 14.27 2.20
CA SER A 335 5.44 14.20 0.77
C SER A 335 6.66 13.31 0.48
N ALA A 336 6.47 12.29 -0.36
CA ALA A 336 7.53 11.59 -1.09
C ALA A 336 8.15 12.47 -2.18
N SER A 337 9.42 12.23 -2.49
CA SER A 337 10.19 13.12 -3.35
C SER A 337 11.29 12.40 -4.11
N GLU A 338 11.72 13.00 -5.21
CA GLU A 338 12.89 12.58 -5.94
C GLU A 338 14.16 13.25 -5.43
N LEU A 339 15.22 12.46 -5.37
CA LEU A 339 16.59 12.92 -5.29
C LEU A 339 16.99 13.45 -6.67
N GLY A 340 17.57 14.65 -6.72
CA GLY A 340 17.95 15.29 -7.99
C GLY A 340 19.07 14.57 -8.76
N ALA A 341 19.45 15.13 -9.91
CA ALA A 341 20.35 14.51 -10.88
C ALA A 341 21.70 14.05 -10.31
N LYS A 342 22.23 14.72 -9.28
CA LYS A 342 23.45 14.31 -8.56
C LYS A 342 23.37 12.88 -8.00
N PHE A 343 22.17 12.41 -7.72
CA PHE A 343 21.88 11.07 -7.19
C PHE A 343 21.21 10.17 -8.24
N GLY A 344 21.30 10.54 -9.52
CA GLY A 344 20.81 9.74 -10.63
C GLY A 344 19.30 9.80 -10.88
N ASN A 345 18.60 10.82 -10.35
CA ASN A 345 17.13 10.96 -10.39
C ASN A 345 16.41 9.69 -9.93
N ARG A 346 16.09 9.61 -8.63
CA ARG A 346 15.47 8.42 -8.02
C ARG A 346 14.59 8.81 -6.84
N GLY A 347 13.63 7.96 -6.48
CA GLY A 347 12.81 8.14 -5.30
C GLY A 347 13.64 8.00 -4.03
N LEU A 348 13.52 8.95 -3.10
CA LEU A 348 14.24 8.88 -1.82
C LEU A 348 13.86 7.61 -1.03
N PHE A 349 12.57 7.24 -1.06
CA PHE A 349 12.09 6.06 -0.39
C PHE A 349 12.59 4.78 -1.07
N THR A 350 12.45 4.69 -2.40
CA THR A 350 12.93 3.51 -3.14
C THR A 350 14.42 3.30 -2.99
N ASP A 351 15.25 4.36 -3.08
CA ASP A 351 16.69 4.24 -2.86
C ASP A 351 17.03 3.63 -1.49
N ALA A 352 16.37 4.11 -0.43
CA ALA A 352 16.60 3.60 0.91
C ALA A 352 16.03 2.19 1.11
N LEU A 353 14.87 1.89 0.52
CA LEU A 353 14.25 0.57 0.54
C LEU A 353 15.16 -0.46 -0.12
N VAL A 354 15.70 -0.16 -1.32
CA VAL A 354 16.63 -1.04 -2.04
C VAL A 354 17.89 -1.28 -1.21
N ARG A 355 18.48 -0.23 -0.61
CA ARG A 355 19.64 -0.38 0.28
C ARG A 355 19.34 -1.24 1.50
N ALA A 356 18.18 -1.05 2.12
CA ALA A 356 17.75 -1.85 3.27
C ALA A 356 17.56 -3.32 2.87
N LEU A 357 16.87 -3.58 1.76
CA LEU A 357 16.62 -4.92 1.25
C LEU A 357 17.92 -5.66 0.88
N LYS A 358 18.95 -4.96 0.39
CA LYS A 358 20.27 -5.55 0.10
C LYS A 358 21.14 -5.77 1.34
N SER A 359 20.75 -5.24 2.50
CA SER A 359 21.56 -5.37 3.72
C SER A 359 21.56 -6.82 4.23
N SER A 360 22.70 -7.26 4.76
CA SER A 360 22.84 -8.60 5.34
C SER A 360 21.88 -8.85 6.50
N GLU A 361 21.49 -7.80 7.24
CA GLU A 361 20.53 -7.88 8.34
C GLU A 361 19.13 -8.26 7.83
N VAL A 362 18.66 -7.64 6.75
CA VAL A 362 17.36 -7.95 6.15
C VAL A 362 17.39 -9.31 5.45
N GLN A 363 18.48 -9.61 4.73
CA GLN A 363 18.67 -10.88 4.02
C GLN A 363 18.79 -12.09 4.97
N ALA A 364 19.17 -11.88 6.23
CA ALA A 364 19.20 -12.94 7.25
C ALA A 364 17.80 -13.33 7.77
N GLY A 365 16.74 -12.65 7.31
CA GLY A 365 15.37 -12.82 7.74
C GLY A 365 14.92 -11.65 8.59
N CYS A 366 13.94 -10.90 8.09
CA CYS A 366 13.31 -9.81 8.83
C CYS A 366 11.79 -9.81 8.62
N PHE A 367 11.08 -9.05 9.46
CA PHE A 367 9.64 -8.81 9.31
C PHE A 367 9.42 -7.48 8.57
N PHE A 368 8.24 -7.24 7.99
CA PHE A 368 7.95 -5.94 7.35
C PHE A 368 8.16 -4.74 8.29
N VAL A 369 7.77 -4.85 9.57
CA VAL A 369 8.08 -3.82 10.58
C VAL A 369 9.58 -3.69 10.89
N GLY A 370 10.34 -4.78 10.74
CA GLY A 370 11.80 -4.78 10.88
C GLY A 370 12.47 -4.03 9.72
N LEU A 371 11.97 -4.22 8.49
CA LEU A 371 12.43 -3.50 7.30
C LEU A 371 12.34 -1.98 7.48
N LEU A 372 11.25 -1.47 8.07
CA LEU A 372 11.13 -0.03 8.34
C LEU A 372 12.19 0.51 9.31
N ARG A 373 12.75 -0.31 10.20
CA ARG A 373 13.85 0.11 11.09
C ARG A 373 15.18 0.24 10.35
N ALA A 374 15.35 -0.53 9.28
CA ALA A 374 16.53 -0.46 8.42
C ALA A 374 16.46 0.72 7.44
N ILE A 375 15.28 1.29 7.22
CA ILE A 375 15.08 2.49 6.41
C ILE A 375 15.32 3.75 7.27
N PRO A 376 16.14 4.72 6.83
CA PRO A 376 16.36 5.95 7.57
C PRO A 376 15.06 6.71 7.82
N SER A 377 14.95 7.36 8.98
CA SER A 377 13.88 8.31 9.25
C SER A 377 14.29 9.71 8.78
N TRP A 378 13.43 10.36 8.01
CA TRP A 378 13.57 11.78 7.68
C TRP A 378 12.51 12.60 8.39
N LYS A 379 12.87 13.82 8.80
CA LYS A 379 12.07 14.72 9.66
C LYS A 379 10.62 14.88 9.17
N ASP A 380 10.41 14.88 7.85
CA ASP A 380 9.11 15.10 7.22
C ASP A 380 8.71 14.00 6.22
N ARG A 381 9.41 12.86 6.23
CA ARG A 381 9.15 11.71 5.35
C ARG A 381 9.35 10.44 6.16
N THR A 382 8.26 9.87 6.65
CA THR A 382 8.29 8.68 7.49
C THR A 382 7.59 7.54 6.76
N PRO A 383 8.34 6.54 6.27
CA PRO A 383 7.73 5.36 5.68
C PRO A 383 6.79 4.64 6.66
N VAL A 384 5.71 4.08 6.14
CA VAL A 384 4.66 3.43 6.94
C VAL A 384 4.43 2.02 6.43
N VAL A 385 4.12 1.10 7.35
CA VAL A 385 3.63 -0.24 7.04
C VAL A 385 2.25 -0.44 7.66
N VAL A 386 1.30 -0.90 6.84
CA VAL A 386 -0.10 -1.14 7.20
C VAL A 386 -0.48 -2.57 6.78
N GLY A 387 -1.48 -3.14 7.45
CA GLY A 387 -1.97 -4.49 7.21
C GLY A 387 -1.78 -5.38 8.43
N ASP A 388 -2.66 -6.36 8.60
CA ASP A 388 -2.68 -7.25 9.76
C ASP A 388 -1.46 -8.18 9.76
N ARG A 389 -0.90 -8.46 8.58
CA ARG A 389 0.28 -9.30 8.36
C ARG A 389 1.60 -8.51 8.37
N LYS A 390 1.62 -7.24 8.81
CA LYS A 390 2.86 -6.44 8.92
C LYS A 390 3.92 -7.02 9.88
N HIS A 391 3.52 -7.97 10.72
CA HIS A 391 4.41 -8.70 11.63
C HIS A 391 4.78 -10.09 11.09
N PHE A 392 4.47 -10.40 9.83
CA PHE A 392 4.92 -11.64 9.17
C PHE A 392 6.29 -11.43 8.52
N PRO A 393 7.05 -12.52 8.30
CA PRO A 393 8.33 -12.46 7.61
C PRO A 393 8.19 -11.75 6.26
N LEU A 394 9.20 -10.93 5.94
CA LEU A 394 9.45 -10.44 4.59
C LEU A 394 9.83 -11.63 3.69
N TRP A 395 9.94 -11.43 2.38
CA TRP A 395 10.12 -12.43 1.33
C TRP A 395 11.37 -13.35 1.41
N PHE A 396 11.95 -13.63 2.59
CA PHE A 396 13.23 -14.33 2.84
C PHE A 396 13.16 -15.48 3.85
#